data_AF-A0A6I9TDF4-F1
#
_entry.id   AF-A0A6I9TDF4-F1
#
_cell.length_a   1.000
_cell.length_b   1.000
_cell.length_c   1.000
_cell.angle_alpha   90.00
_cell.angle_beta   90.00
_cell.angle_gamma   90.00
#
_symmetry.space_group_name_H-M   'P 1'
#
loop_
_entity.id
_entity.type
_entity.pdbx_description
1 polymer ?
#
loop_
_entity_poly.entity_id
_entity_poly.type
_entity_poly.pdbx_seq_one_letter_code
_entity_poly.pdbx_strand_id
1 'polypeptide(L)'
;MDEFFRSEGPVGGETRGKLLKAAIDEIKMNSCKLACRQVEKILRMREEFRWQIHRLIATEVFLRRGGDANEAWEKLVLVPSTNIVARFICKENIDPKPTVGTPSNAIAIATTNS
;
A
#
# COMPACT_ATOMS: atom_id res chain seq x y z
N MET A 1 20.49 -7.01 20.31
CA MET A 1 21.42 -5.88 19.96
C MET A 1 21.93 -5.11 21.18
N ASP A 2 21.07 -4.73 22.13
CA ASP A 2 21.47 -4.06 23.39
C ASP A 2 22.58 -4.82 24.14
N GLU A 3 22.45 -6.15 24.27
CA GLU A 3 23.47 -7.01 24.88
C GLU A 3 24.85 -6.90 24.20
N PHE A 4 24.89 -6.82 22.87
CA PHE A 4 26.14 -6.62 22.13
C PHE A 4 26.79 -5.28 22.46
N PHE A 5 26.02 -4.18 22.47
CA PHE A 5 26.56 -2.85 22.79
C PHE A 5 26.97 -2.72 24.26
N ARG A 6 26.28 -3.40 25.18
CA ARG A 6 26.68 -3.45 26.60
C ARG A 6 27.94 -4.28 26.83
N SER A 7 28.31 -5.15 25.89
CA SER A 7 29.54 -5.97 25.97
C SER A 7 30.82 -5.25 25.55
N GLU A 8 30.78 -3.93 25.29
CA GLU A 8 31.92 -3.10 24.88
C GLU A 8 33.07 -2.96 25.92
N GLY A 9 33.06 -3.74 27.00
CA GLY A 9 34.19 -3.92 27.93
C GLY A 9 35.29 -4.86 27.41
N PRO A 10 36.21 -5.36 28.27
CA PRO A 10 37.33 -6.23 27.90
C PRO A 10 36.89 -7.68 27.60
N VAL A 11 35.80 -7.83 26.84
CA VAL A 11 35.31 -9.11 26.34
C VAL A 11 36.18 -9.54 25.16
N GLY A 12 36.66 -10.79 25.18
CA GLY A 12 37.46 -11.34 24.10
C GLY A 12 36.75 -11.26 22.73
N GLY A 13 37.52 -11.01 21.67
CA GLY A 13 36.99 -10.77 20.32
C GLY A 13 36.08 -11.90 19.80
N GLU A 14 36.32 -13.15 20.19
CA GLU A 14 35.47 -14.29 19.84
C GLU A 14 34.06 -14.19 20.47
N THR A 15 33.99 -13.91 21.77
CA THR A 15 32.72 -13.74 22.49
C THR A 15 31.94 -12.55 21.93
N ARG A 16 32.63 -11.46 21.64
CA ARG A 16 32.01 -10.28 21.00
C ARG A 16 31.48 -10.59 19.61
N GLY A 17 32.20 -11.39 18.81
CA GLY A 17 31.73 -11.86 17.50
C GLY A 17 30.46 -12.71 17.58
N LYS A 18 30.36 -13.59 18.59
CA LYS A 18 29.15 -14.40 18.85
C LYS A 18 27.96 -13.51 19.22
N LEU A 19 28.15 -12.53 20.10
CA LEU A 19 27.11 -11.57 20.49
C LEU A 19 26.62 -10.73 19.32
N LEU A 20 27.53 -10.28 18.44
CA LEU A 20 27.16 -9.52 17.25
C LEU A 20 26.30 -10.36 16.30
N LYS A 21 26.72 -11.61 16.03
CA LYS A 21 25.96 -12.51 15.17
C LYS A 21 24.55 -12.77 15.72
N ALA A 22 24.45 -13.09 17.01
CA ALA A 22 23.17 -13.30 17.67
C ALA A 22 22.26 -12.07 17.55
N ALA A 23 22.81 -10.87 17.78
CA ALA A 23 22.05 -9.63 17.63
C ALA A 23 21.57 -9.37 16.19
N ILE A 24 22.39 -9.66 15.18
CA ILE A 24 22.01 -9.54 13.76
C ILE A 24 20.88 -10.53 13.42
N ASP A 25 21.01 -11.78 13.86
CA ASP A 25 20.01 -12.81 13.61
C ASP A 25 18.68 -12.47 14.29
N GLU A 26 18.73 -11.93 15.51
CA GLU A 26 17.56 -11.41 16.23
C GLU A 26 16.86 -10.28 15.45
N ILE A 27 17.62 -9.30 14.94
CA ILE A 27 17.07 -8.20 14.12
C ILE A 27 16.40 -8.72 12.86
N LYS A 28 17.04 -9.65 12.16
CA LYS A 28 16.48 -10.27 10.94
C LYS A 28 15.18 -10.99 11.26
N MET A 29 15.15 -11.79 12.32
CA MET A 29 13.96 -12.52 12.76
C MET A 29 12.81 -11.58 13.15
N ASN A 30 13.11 -10.53 13.92
CA ASN A 30 12.13 -9.53 14.33
C ASN A 30 11.57 -8.76 13.12
N SER A 31 12.42 -8.44 12.14
CA SER A 31 12.01 -7.77 10.89
C SER A 31 11.08 -8.66 10.06
N CYS A 32 11.40 -9.95 9.89
CA CYS A 32 10.49 -10.91 9.23
C CYS A 32 9.15 -11.02 9.96
N LYS A 33 9.16 -11.14 11.29
CA LYS A 33 7.94 -11.22 12.10
C LYS A 33 7.08 -9.97 11.95
N LEU A 34 7.71 -8.79 11.91
CA LEU A 34 7.01 -7.53 11.69
C LEU A 34 6.37 -7.47 10.31
N ALA A 35 7.10 -7.86 9.25
CA ALA A 35 6.58 -7.90 7.89
C ALA A 35 5.35 -8.84 7.78
N CYS A 36 5.39 -10.02 8.39
CA CYS A 36 4.24 -10.93 8.44
C CYS A 36 3.02 -10.28 9.12
N ARG A 37 3.22 -9.65 10.28
CA ARG A 37 2.15 -8.94 11.01
C ARG A 37 1.57 -7.76 10.22
N GLN A 38 2.40 -7.05 9.46
CA GLN A 38 1.93 -5.98 8.58
C GLN A 38 1.03 -6.52 7.47
N VAL A 39 1.38 -7.66 6.85
CA VAL A 39 0.54 -8.33 5.85
C VAL A 39 -0.79 -8.74 6.46
N GLU A 40 -0.78 -9.40 7.62
CA GLU A 40 -2.02 -9.78 8.34
C GLU A 40 -2.91 -8.57 8.61
N LYS A 41 -2.34 -7.43 9.04
CA LYS A 41 -3.09 -6.20 9.30
C LYS A 41 -3.70 -5.62 8.03
N ILE A 42 -2.97 -5.62 6.91
CA ILE A 42 -3.48 -5.15 5.61
C ILE A 42 -4.61 -6.05 5.10
N LEU A 43 -4.47 -7.37 5.22
CA LEU A 43 -5.53 -8.32 4.86
C LEU A 43 -6.79 -8.08 5.68
N ARG A 44 -6.63 -7.85 6.98
CA ARG A 44 -7.74 -7.47 7.87
C ARG A 44 -8.41 -6.17 7.44
N MET A 45 -7.64 -5.15 7.10
CA MET A 45 -8.16 -3.87 6.58
C MET A 45 -9.02 -4.06 5.32
N ARG A 46 -8.58 -4.95 4.43
CA ARG A 46 -9.36 -5.30 3.23
C ARG A 46 -10.64 -6.08 3.57
N GLU A 47 -10.56 -7.08 4.45
CA GLU A 47 -11.63 -8.05 4.66
C GLU A 47 -12.69 -7.57 5.65
N GLU A 48 -12.27 -7.06 6.81
CA GLU A 48 -13.18 -6.62 7.87
C GLU A 48 -13.74 -5.23 7.60
N PHE A 49 -12.86 -4.28 7.25
CA PHE A 49 -13.26 -2.90 7.03
C PHE A 49 -13.69 -2.62 5.58
N ARG A 50 -13.61 -3.62 4.70
CA ARG A 50 -13.99 -3.54 3.27
C ARG A 50 -13.26 -2.42 2.51
N TRP A 51 -12.05 -2.07 2.95
CA TRP A 51 -11.26 -1.04 2.27
C TRP A 51 -10.91 -1.49 0.86
N GLN A 52 -11.18 -0.61 -0.11
CA GLN A 52 -10.82 -0.83 -1.51
C GLN A 52 -9.32 -0.62 -1.69
N ILE A 53 -8.55 -1.70 -1.50
CA ILE A 53 -7.09 -1.69 -1.60
C ILE A 53 -6.67 -2.28 -2.94
N HIS A 54 -6.09 -1.44 -3.80
CA HIS A 54 -5.44 -1.85 -5.04
C HIS A 54 -4.08 -2.49 -4.73
N ARG A 55 -3.90 -3.77 -5.07
CA ARG A 55 -2.65 -4.50 -4.84
C ARG A 55 -1.72 -4.36 -6.05
N LEU A 56 -0.48 -3.97 -5.79
CA LEU A 56 0.62 -3.98 -6.76
C LEU A 56 1.58 -5.12 -6.39
N ILE A 57 1.98 -5.94 -7.37
CA ILE A 57 2.86 -7.10 -7.14
C ILE A 57 4.28 -6.70 -7.50
N ALA A 58 5.08 -6.37 -6.49
CA ALA A 58 6.48 -5.97 -6.64
C ALA A 58 7.47 -7.14 -6.48
N THR A 59 7.01 -8.39 -6.36
CA THR A 59 7.88 -9.55 -6.08
C THR A 59 9.06 -9.65 -7.05
N GLU A 60 8.80 -9.48 -8.35
CA GLU A 60 9.82 -9.57 -9.39
C GLU A 60 10.89 -8.47 -9.28
N VAL A 61 10.53 -7.29 -8.75
CA VAL A 61 11.49 -6.20 -8.48
C VAL A 61 12.56 -6.66 -7.51
N PHE A 62 12.16 -7.38 -6.45
CA PHE A 62 13.08 -7.86 -5.42
C PHE A 62 13.86 -9.12 -5.83
N LEU A 63 13.41 -9.85 -6.86
CA LEU A 63 14.13 -11.01 -7.42
C LEU A 63 15.23 -10.59 -8.39
N ARG A 64 15.10 -9.40 -9.02
CA ARG A 64 16.08 -8.85 -9.97
C ARG A 64 17.11 -7.97 -9.28
N ARG A 65 18.15 -7.56 -10.01
CA ARG A 65 19.21 -6.65 -9.53
C ARG A 65 19.52 -5.59 -10.57
N GLY A 66 20.03 -4.44 -10.12
CA GLY A 66 20.50 -3.38 -11.02
C GLY A 66 19.41 -2.85 -11.95
N GLY A 67 19.76 -2.64 -13.23
CA GLY A 67 18.85 -2.10 -14.24
C GLY A 67 17.56 -2.91 -14.41
N ASP A 68 17.64 -4.24 -14.35
CA ASP A 68 16.50 -5.13 -14.51
C ASP A 68 15.46 -4.98 -13.39
N ALA A 69 15.92 -4.65 -12.17
CA ALA A 69 15.03 -4.36 -11.05
C ALA A 69 14.31 -3.02 -11.25
N ASN A 70 15.01 -2.01 -11.77
CA ASN A 70 14.42 -0.71 -12.07
C ASN A 70 13.36 -0.81 -13.17
N GLU A 71 13.63 -1.59 -14.24
CA GLU A 71 12.63 -1.84 -15.29
C GLU A 71 11.41 -2.59 -14.75
N ALA A 72 11.62 -3.61 -13.90
CA ALA A 72 10.53 -4.32 -13.26
C ALA A 72 9.70 -3.40 -12.34
N TRP A 73 10.35 -2.48 -11.61
CA TRP A 73 9.67 -1.50 -10.77
C TRP A 73 8.80 -0.56 -11.61
N GLU A 74 9.36 -0.02 -12.70
CA GLU A 74 8.66 0.87 -13.62
C GLU A 74 7.37 0.19 -14.13
N LYS A 75 7.51 -1.03 -14.64
CA LYS A 75 6.42 -1.79 -15.27
C LYS A 75 5.37 -2.29 -14.29
N LEU A 76 5.79 -2.80 -13.13
CA LEU A 76 4.90 -3.52 -12.20
C LEU A 76 4.34 -2.64 -11.07
N VAL A 77 5.01 -1.52 -10.77
CA VAL A 77 4.66 -0.66 -9.64
C VAL A 77 4.36 0.76 -10.11
N LEU A 78 5.31 1.44 -10.77
CA LEU A 78 5.15 2.86 -11.08
C LEU A 78 3.98 3.09 -12.05
N VAL A 79 4.05 2.53 -13.26
CA VAL A 79 3.02 2.72 -14.29
C VAL A 79 1.62 2.30 -13.81
N PRO A 80 1.42 1.12 -13.17
CA PRO A 80 0.10 0.75 -12.66
C PRO A 80 -0.41 1.69 -11.55
N SER A 81 0.45 2.10 -10.62
CA SER A 81 0.05 3.00 -9.53
C SER A 81 -0.37 4.38 -10.06
N THR A 82 0.40 4.95 -11.00
CA THR A 82 0.07 6.23 -11.63
C THR A 82 -1.27 6.15 -12.36
N ASN A 83 -1.54 5.05 -13.08
CA ASN A 83 -2.81 4.85 -13.77
C ASN A 83 -4.00 4.71 -12.81
N ILE A 84 -3.81 4.09 -11.64
CA ILE A 84 -4.85 3.99 -10.60
C ILE A 84 -5.17 5.39 -10.07
N VAL A 85 -4.15 6.16 -9.72
CA VAL A 85 -4.30 7.54 -9.20
C VAL A 85 -4.93 8.46 -10.24
N ALA A 86 -4.49 8.40 -11.50
CA ALA A 86 -5.06 9.19 -12.58
C ALA A 86 -6.56 8.90 -12.77
N ARG A 87 -6.98 7.64 -12.73
CA ARG A 87 -8.41 7.27 -12.80
C ARG A 87 -9.19 7.77 -11.60
N PHE A 88 -8.62 7.71 -10.40
CA PHE A 88 -9.26 8.26 -9.19
C PHE A 88 -9.53 9.76 -9.35
N ILE A 89 -8.51 10.52 -9.75
CA ILE A 89 -8.62 11.98 -9.96
C ILE A 89 -9.60 12.30 -11.09
N CYS A 90 -9.55 11.58 -12.22
CA CYS A 90 -10.44 11.86 -13.35
C CYS A 90 -11.91 11.51 -13.07
N LYS A 91 -12.20 10.48 -12.26
CA LYS A 91 -13.57 10.13 -11.89
C LYS A 91 -14.23 11.21 -11.03
N GLU A 92 -13.49 11.79 -10.08
CA GLU A 92 -13.95 12.94 -9.28
C GLU A 92 -14.32 14.16 -10.14
N ASN A 93 -13.74 14.29 -11.35
CA ASN A 93 -14.03 15.38 -12.28
C ASN A 93 -15.21 15.10 -13.23
N ILE A 94 -15.77 13.88 -13.26
CA ILE A 94 -16.87 13.51 -14.17
C ILE A 94 -18.23 13.51 -13.48
N ASP A 95 -18.30 13.39 -12.15
CA ASP A 95 -19.56 13.52 -11.42
C ASP A 95 -20.02 14.99 -11.43
N PRO A 96 -21.07 15.36 -12.20
CA PRO A 96 -21.64 16.68 -12.05
C PRO A 96 -22.30 16.71 -10.68
N LYS A 97 -21.89 17.66 -9.84
CA LYS A 97 -22.64 18.06 -8.64
C LYS A 97 -24.14 18.05 -8.99
N PRO A 98 -25.01 17.37 -8.23
CA PRO A 98 -26.42 17.30 -8.58
C PRO A 98 -26.97 18.73 -8.51
N THR A 99 -27.20 19.33 -9.68
CA THR A 99 -28.01 20.53 -9.82
C THR A 99 -29.40 20.13 -9.37
N VAL A 100 -29.72 20.49 -8.13
CA VAL A 100 -31.06 20.45 -7.55
C VAL A 100 -32.02 21.05 -8.58
N GLY A 101 -32.86 20.21 -9.17
CA GLY A 101 -33.85 20.63 -10.16
C GLY A 101 -34.82 21.61 -9.51
N THR A 102 -34.95 22.79 -10.12
CA THR A 102 -36.12 23.65 -9.90
C THR A 102 -37.32 22.97 -10.56
N PRO A 103 -38.39 22.62 -9.85
CA PRO A 103 -39.60 22.11 -10.48
C PRO A 103 -40.34 23.28 -11.12
N SER A 104 -40.36 23.34 -12.44
CA SER A 104 -41.22 24.26 -13.19
C SER A 104 -42.62 23.64 -13.28
N ASN A 105 -43.49 24.01 -12.34
CA ASN A 105 -44.92 23.77 -12.47
C ASN A 105 -45.51 24.70 -13.54
N ALA A 106 -45.98 24.13 -14.64
CA ALA A 106 -46.93 24.79 -15.52
C ALA A 106 -48.17 23.89 -15.68
N ILE A 107 -49.24 24.32 -15.02
CA ILE A 107 -50.61 23.84 -15.19
C ILE A 107 -51.19 24.43 -16.48
N ALA A 108 -52.09 23.66 -17.13
CA ALA A 108 -53.26 24.07 -17.94
C ALA A 108 -53.24 23.51 -19.38
N ILE A 109 -54.33 23.06 -20.02
CA ILE A 109 -55.77 22.87 -19.74
C ILE A 109 -56.27 21.92 -20.86
N ALA A 110 -57.35 21.18 -20.58
CA ALA A 110 -58.06 20.26 -21.48
C ALA A 110 -58.54 20.88 -22.81
N THR A 111 -58.63 20.09 -23.88
CA THR A 111 -59.78 20.17 -24.80
C THR A 111 -60.06 18.83 -25.48
N THR A 112 -61.33 18.46 -25.44
CA THR A 112 -62.00 17.29 -26.02
C THR A 112 -62.40 17.52 -27.49
N ASN A 113 -62.76 16.41 -28.16
CA ASN A 113 -63.58 16.29 -29.39
C ASN A 113 -62.80 16.37 -30.72
N SER A 114 -63.01 15.54 -31.75
CA SER A 114 -64.04 14.52 -32.06
C SER A 114 -63.44 13.42 -32.93
#